data_AF-G2QUT6-F1
#
_entry.id   AF-G2QUT6-F1
#
_cell.length_a   1.000
_cell.length_b   1.000
_cell.length_c   1.000
_cell.angle_alpha   90.00
_cell.angle_beta   90.00
_cell.angle_gamma   90.00
#
_symmetry.space_group_name_H-M   'P 1'
#
loop_
_entity.id
_entity.type
_entity.pdbx_description
1 polymer ?
#
loop_
_entity_poly.entity_id
_entity_poly.type
_entity_poly.pdbx_seq_one_letter_code
_entity_poly.pdbx_strand_id
1 'polypeptide(L)'
;MANVYCQIGGSKRLILFPPSDVEHLSFSPGASSSSIDVFSSLGSPELAHTRPHEALLSPGDVLFLPPLWLHTATPTSAQSIAVNVFFRDLDGGHYASGRDVYGNRDLGAYEKGRQDVARIVKYFEKLPTEAREFYLLRLADELRRRARG
;
A
#
# COMPACT_ATOMS: atom_id res chain seq x y z
N MET A 1 -3.46 5.86 -7.31
CA MET A 1 -3.12 6.63 -8.54
C MET A 1 -1.67 6.35 -8.91
N ALA A 2 -1.31 6.47 -10.18
CA ALA A 2 0.09 6.50 -10.59
C ALA A 2 0.70 7.87 -10.27
N ASN A 3 2.03 7.95 -10.16
CA ASN A 3 2.75 9.18 -9.83
C ASN A 3 4.02 9.34 -10.67
N VAL A 4 4.32 10.56 -11.06
CA VAL A 4 5.63 10.96 -11.58
C VAL A 4 6.29 11.85 -10.54
N TYR A 5 7.40 11.37 -9.97
CA TYR A 5 8.20 12.06 -8.98
C TYR A 5 9.39 12.74 -9.68
N CYS A 6 9.44 14.07 -9.67
CA CYS A 6 10.52 14.86 -10.26
C CYS A 6 11.41 15.46 -9.17
N GLN A 7 12.68 15.08 -9.11
CA GLN A 7 13.64 15.67 -8.19
C GLN A 7 14.20 16.98 -8.78
N ILE A 8 13.90 18.10 -8.15
CA ILE A 8 14.22 19.44 -8.67
C ILE A 8 15.54 19.96 -8.11
N GLY A 9 15.78 19.76 -6.81
CA GLY A 9 16.98 20.27 -6.13
C GLY A 9 17.37 19.39 -4.96
N GLY A 10 18.67 19.26 -4.70
CA GLY A 10 19.20 18.29 -3.75
C GLY A 10 18.95 16.84 -4.18
N SER A 11 19.17 15.90 -3.27
CA SER A 11 19.09 14.47 -3.53
C SER A 11 18.16 13.74 -2.55
N LYS A 12 17.64 12.60 -2.99
CA LYS A 12 16.75 11.76 -2.18
C LYS A 12 17.00 10.29 -2.44
N ARG A 13 16.94 9.48 -1.38
CA ARG A 13 16.96 8.02 -1.45
C ARG A 13 15.53 7.51 -1.25
N LEU A 14 15.07 6.64 -2.14
CA LEU A 14 13.77 5.98 -2.06
C LEU A 14 13.97 4.47 -1.97
N ILE A 15 13.16 3.83 -1.13
CA ILE A 15 12.98 2.39 -1.11
C ILE A 15 11.56 2.12 -1.56
N LEU A 16 11.41 1.27 -2.58
CA LEU A 16 10.14 0.91 -3.18
C LEU A 16 9.91 -0.59 -3.05
N PHE A 17 8.65 -0.98 -2.93
CA PHE A 17 8.24 -2.38 -2.89
C PHE A 17 7.14 -2.62 -3.93
N PRO A 18 7.20 -3.74 -4.68
CA PRO A 18 6.12 -4.11 -5.57
C PRO A 18 4.82 -4.37 -4.78
N PRO A 19 3.64 -4.17 -5.38
CA PRO A 19 2.36 -4.35 -4.69
C PRO A 19 2.17 -5.75 -4.05
N SER A 20 2.84 -6.77 -4.58
CA SER A 20 2.79 -8.13 -4.05
C SER A 20 3.45 -8.29 -2.67
N ASP A 21 4.24 -7.33 -2.22
CA ASP A 21 4.88 -7.36 -0.89
C ASP A 21 3.98 -6.82 0.23
N VAL A 22 2.76 -6.35 -0.09
CA VAL A 22 1.85 -5.71 0.89
C VAL A 22 1.56 -6.58 2.12
N GLU A 23 1.55 -7.92 1.98
CA GLU A 23 1.33 -8.85 3.09
C GLU A 23 2.48 -8.89 4.11
N HIS A 24 3.65 -8.36 3.76
CA HIS A 24 4.86 -8.33 4.58
C HIS A 24 5.18 -6.94 5.15
N LEU A 25 4.34 -5.94 4.85
CA LEU A 25 4.61 -4.55 5.19
C LEU A 25 3.66 -3.98 6.26
N SER A 26 2.96 -4.83 7.01
CA SER A 26 2.22 -4.45 8.23
C SER A 26 1.25 -3.27 8.08
N PHE A 27 0.52 -3.20 6.96
CA PHE A 27 -0.54 -2.20 6.78
C PHE A 27 -1.77 -2.56 7.62
N SER A 28 -2.25 -1.60 8.40
CA SER A 28 -3.57 -1.72 9.05
C SER A 28 -4.70 -1.55 8.03
N PRO A 29 -5.89 -2.14 8.24
CA PRO A 29 -7.01 -2.01 7.29
C PRO A 29 -7.40 -0.55 6.99
N GLY A 30 -7.22 -0.13 5.73
CA GLY A 30 -7.48 1.23 5.27
C GLY A 30 -6.43 2.27 5.66
N ALA A 31 -5.26 1.84 6.15
CA ALA A 31 -4.13 2.73 6.36
C ALA A 31 -3.39 2.98 5.04
N SER A 32 -2.99 4.23 4.79
CA SER A 32 -2.16 4.61 3.65
C SER A 32 -0.66 4.44 3.89
N SER A 33 -0.26 4.09 5.12
CA SER A 33 1.14 3.96 5.54
C SER A 33 1.35 2.72 6.40
N SER A 34 2.54 2.13 6.27
CA SER A 34 3.03 1.04 7.11
C SER A 34 3.50 1.54 8.48
N SER A 35 3.46 0.67 9.49
CA SER A 35 4.08 0.93 10.79
C SER A 35 5.58 0.61 10.84
N ILE A 36 6.14 0.01 9.79
CA ILE A 36 7.55 -0.40 9.75
C ILE A 36 8.42 0.80 9.41
N ASP A 37 9.47 1.03 10.21
CA ASP A 37 10.56 1.92 9.81
C ASP A 37 11.49 1.17 8.85
N VAL A 38 11.16 1.27 7.57
CA VAL A 38 11.87 0.55 6.50
C VAL A 38 13.36 0.83 6.52
N PHE A 39 13.79 2.08 6.77
CA PHE A 39 15.21 2.42 6.67
C PHE A 39 16.06 1.79 7.78
N SER A 40 15.49 1.62 8.98
CA SER A 40 16.17 0.90 10.07
C SER A 40 16.02 -0.62 9.98
N SER A 41 14.95 -1.10 9.34
CA SER A 41 14.69 -2.54 9.14
C SER A 41 15.29 -3.13 7.85
N LEU A 42 15.99 -2.37 7.01
CA LEU A 42 16.64 -2.92 5.80
C LEU A 42 17.62 -4.05 6.18
N GLY A 43 17.43 -5.23 5.59
CA GLY A 43 18.24 -6.42 5.87
C GLY A 43 17.86 -7.16 7.16
N SER A 44 16.83 -6.71 7.89
CA SER A 44 16.29 -7.42 9.05
C SER A 44 15.37 -8.57 8.61
N PRO A 45 15.10 -9.55 9.50
CA PRO A 45 14.13 -10.62 9.24
C PRO A 45 12.71 -10.11 8.93
N GLU A 46 12.34 -8.92 9.43
CA GLU A 46 11.02 -8.33 9.23
C GLU A 46 10.74 -8.04 7.74
N LEU A 47 11.78 -7.66 6.99
CA LEU A 47 11.70 -7.39 5.55
C LEU A 47 12.24 -8.54 4.69
N ALA A 48 12.57 -9.69 5.28
CA ALA A 48 13.22 -10.79 4.55
C ALA A 48 12.37 -11.38 3.42
N HIS A 49 11.04 -11.26 3.50
CA HIS A 49 10.10 -11.72 2.48
C HIS A 49 9.68 -10.63 1.49
N THR A 50 10.30 -9.46 1.56
CA THR A 50 10.07 -8.35 0.63
C THR A 50 11.15 -8.31 -0.46
N ARG A 51 10.89 -7.55 -1.51
CA ARG A 51 11.77 -7.31 -2.67
C ARG A 51 11.97 -5.81 -2.81
N PRO A 52 12.79 -5.19 -1.95
CA PRO A 52 13.04 -3.76 -2.00
C PRO A 52 13.78 -3.38 -3.29
N HIS A 53 13.34 -2.31 -3.92
CA HIS A 53 14.04 -1.60 -4.99
C HIS A 53 14.55 -0.28 -4.46
N GLU A 54 15.79 0.06 -4.76
CA GLU A 54 16.39 1.32 -4.34
C GLU A 54 16.54 2.27 -5.53
N ALA A 55 16.17 3.54 -5.30
CA ALA A 55 16.41 4.63 -6.24
C ALA A 55 17.10 5.80 -5.51
N LEU A 56 18.20 6.28 -6.07
CA LEU A 56 18.88 7.51 -5.66
C LEU A 56 18.58 8.57 -6.71
N LEU A 57 17.84 9.60 -6.31
CA LEU A 57 17.45 10.69 -7.21
C LEU A 57 18.30 11.93 -6.95
N SER A 58 18.80 12.49 -8.04
CA SER A 58 19.53 13.75 -8.14
C SER A 58 18.71 14.80 -8.90
N PRO A 59 19.09 16.08 -8.87
CA PRO A 59 18.40 17.12 -9.62
C PRO A 59 18.30 16.79 -11.11
N GLY A 60 17.09 16.81 -11.66
CA GLY A 60 16.78 16.43 -13.04
C GLY A 60 16.26 15.00 -13.21
N ASP A 61 16.43 14.13 -12.21
CA ASP A 61 15.90 12.78 -12.27
C ASP A 61 14.37 12.76 -12.13
N VAL A 62 13.76 11.88 -12.92
CA VAL A 62 12.32 11.64 -12.91
C VAL A 62 12.08 10.16 -12.65
N LEU A 63 11.35 9.86 -11.57
CA LEU A 63 10.97 8.51 -11.19
C LEU A 63 9.48 8.31 -11.42
N PHE A 64 9.15 7.37 -12.30
CA PHE A 64 7.78 6.89 -12.44
C PHE A 64 7.47 5.88 -11.33
N LEU A 65 6.37 6.11 -10.62
CA LEU A 65 5.84 5.27 -9.56
C LEU A 65 4.51 4.70 -10.04
N PRO A 66 4.47 3.41 -10.44
CA PRO A 66 3.23 2.80 -10.86
C PRO A 66 2.23 2.72 -9.68
N PRO A 67 0.93 2.57 -9.97
CA PRO A 67 -0.10 2.44 -8.95
C PRO A 67 0.24 1.32 -7.97
N LEU A 68 -0.09 1.53 -6.69
CA LEU A 68 0.09 0.57 -5.60
C LEU A 68 1.56 0.22 -5.26
N TRP A 69 2.54 0.84 -5.91
CA TRP A 69 3.94 0.69 -5.49
C TRP A 69 4.18 1.43 -4.18
N LEU A 70 4.43 0.65 -3.15
CA LEU A 70 4.66 1.12 -1.81
C LEU A 70 6.06 1.73 -1.76
N HIS A 71 6.22 2.89 -1.13
CA HIS A 71 7.51 3.55 -1.11
C HIS A 71 7.70 4.41 0.13
N THR A 72 8.95 4.56 0.54
CA THR A 72 9.39 5.53 1.54
C THR A 72 10.60 6.28 0.99
N ALA A 73 10.85 7.47 1.52
CA ALA A 73 11.91 8.33 1.01
C ALA A 73 12.59 9.11 2.14
N THR A 74 13.90 9.27 2.03
CA THR A 74 14.70 10.09 2.96
C THR A 74 15.63 11.01 2.18
N PRO A 75 15.72 12.31 2.53
CA PRO A 75 16.68 13.21 1.88
C PRO A 75 18.11 12.75 2.19
N THR A 76 19.00 12.84 1.18
CA THR A 76 20.43 12.56 1.35
C THR A 76 21.29 13.82 1.32
N SER A 77 20.67 14.98 1.11
CA SER A 77 21.27 16.31 1.15
C SER A 77 20.58 17.18 2.21
N ALA A 78 21.24 18.26 2.63
CA ALA A 78 20.70 19.19 3.63
C ALA A 78 19.36 19.83 3.22
N GLN A 79 19.13 20.00 1.92
CA GLN A 79 17.86 20.46 1.34
C GLN A 79 17.49 19.54 0.17
N SER A 80 16.20 19.23 0.02
CA SER A 80 15.68 18.36 -1.05
C SER A 80 14.30 18.86 -1.49
N ILE A 81 14.17 19.22 -2.76
CA ILE A 81 12.94 19.75 -3.37
C ILE A 81 12.52 18.81 -4.48
N ALA A 82 11.26 18.39 -4.45
CA ALA A 82 10.67 17.55 -5.47
C ALA A 82 9.21 17.92 -5.72
N VAL A 83 8.75 17.61 -6.93
CA VAL A 83 7.37 17.79 -7.36
C VAL A 83 6.81 16.43 -7.75
N ASN A 84 5.61 16.12 -7.27
CA ASN A 84 4.89 14.89 -7.58
C ASN A 84 3.67 15.22 -8.43
N VAL A 85 3.45 14.45 -9.49
CA VAL A 85 2.28 14.57 -10.36
C VAL A 85 1.52 13.27 -10.34
N PHE A 86 0.40 13.24 -9.61
CA PHE A 86 -0.49 12.10 -9.54
C PHE A 86 -1.52 12.15 -10.67
N PHE A 87 -1.80 11.00 -11.29
CA PHE A 87 -2.84 10.88 -12.30
C PHE A 87 -3.59 9.55 -12.21
N ARG A 88 -4.81 9.53 -12.75
CA ARG A 88 -5.63 8.32 -12.83
C ARG A 88 -5.15 7.44 -13.97
N ASP A 89 -4.96 6.18 -13.66
CA ASP A 89 -4.45 5.11 -14.51
C ASP A 89 -5.52 4.05 -14.81
N LEU A 90 -6.66 4.11 -14.12
CA LEU A 90 -7.83 3.26 -14.31
C LEU A 90 -9.03 4.08 -14.80
N ASP A 91 -10.05 3.39 -15.30
CA ASP A 91 -11.35 4.02 -15.58
C ASP A 91 -11.99 4.59 -14.31
N GLY A 92 -12.71 5.71 -14.48
CA GLY A 92 -13.30 6.46 -13.37
C GLY A 92 -14.19 5.64 -12.43
N GLY A 93 -14.81 4.56 -12.94
CA GLY A 93 -15.68 3.67 -12.16
C GLY A 93 -14.95 2.79 -11.13
N HIS A 94 -13.62 2.68 -11.19
CA HIS A 94 -12.84 1.90 -10.24
C HIS A 94 -12.47 2.67 -8.96
N TYR A 95 -12.42 4.00 -9.04
CA TYR A 95 -12.10 4.84 -7.90
C TYR A 95 -13.31 5.00 -6.97
N ALA A 96 -13.05 5.23 -5.69
CA ALA A 96 -14.11 5.46 -4.72
C ALA A 96 -14.98 6.67 -5.08
N SER A 97 -16.28 6.56 -4.81
CA SER A 97 -17.22 7.66 -5.01
C SER A 97 -16.96 8.80 -4.01
N GLY A 98 -17.16 10.04 -4.46
CA GLY A 98 -16.95 11.24 -3.64
C GLY A 98 -15.63 11.94 -3.92
N ARG A 99 -15.27 12.91 -3.06
CA ARG A 99 -14.01 13.66 -3.22
C ARG A 99 -12.85 12.84 -2.67
N ASP A 100 -11.80 12.75 -3.47
CA ASP A 100 -10.47 12.33 -3.05
C ASP A 100 -9.49 13.40 -3.50
N VAL A 101 -9.24 14.38 -2.61
CA VAL A 101 -8.40 15.54 -2.92
C VAL A 101 -6.92 15.15 -2.94
N TYR A 102 -6.53 14.14 -2.15
CA TYR A 102 -5.13 13.74 -1.99
C TYR A 102 -4.73 12.55 -2.87
N GLY A 103 -5.68 11.78 -3.39
CA GLY A 103 -5.38 10.58 -4.18
C GLY A 103 -5.04 9.34 -3.33
N ASN A 104 -5.32 9.40 -2.03
CA ASN A 104 -4.99 8.37 -1.04
C ASN A 104 -6.18 7.48 -0.68
N ARG A 105 -7.37 7.71 -1.25
CA ARG A 105 -8.48 6.79 -1.01
C ARG A 105 -8.23 5.47 -1.71
N ASP A 106 -8.64 4.41 -1.04
CA ASP A 106 -8.66 3.09 -1.62
C ASP A 106 -9.58 3.05 -2.85
N LEU A 107 -9.33 2.09 -3.74
CA LEU A 107 -10.24 1.81 -4.84
C LEU A 107 -11.62 1.42 -4.29
N GLY A 108 -12.68 1.77 -5.02
CA GLY A 108 -14.06 1.57 -4.56
C GLY A 108 -14.38 0.10 -4.26
N ALA A 109 -13.75 -0.83 -4.98
CA ALA A 109 -13.86 -2.26 -4.74
C ALA A 109 -13.34 -2.67 -3.35
N TYR A 110 -12.21 -2.12 -2.90
CA TYR A 110 -11.66 -2.41 -1.57
C TYR A 110 -12.51 -1.79 -0.46
N GLU A 111 -12.97 -0.54 -0.61
CA GLU A 111 -13.86 0.09 0.37
C GLU A 111 -15.15 -0.70 0.56
N LYS A 112 -15.78 -1.14 -0.53
CA LYS A 112 -16.96 -2.01 -0.49
C LYS A 112 -16.62 -3.36 0.15
N GLY A 113 -15.50 -3.96 -0.24
CA GLY A 113 -15.00 -5.21 0.34
C GLY A 113 -14.84 -5.12 1.86
N ARG A 114 -14.34 -4.02 2.41
CA ARG A 114 -14.26 -3.79 3.86
C ARG A 114 -15.62 -3.76 4.55
N GLN A 115 -16.61 -3.13 3.93
CA GLN A 115 -17.99 -3.14 4.45
C GLN A 115 -18.58 -4.55 4.43
N ASP A 116 -18.31 -5.31 3.38
CA ASP A 116 -18.76 -6.69 3.27
C ASP A 116 -18.04 -7.61 4.28
N VAL A 117 -16.75 -7.40 4.56
CA VAL A 117 -16.02 -8.09 5.66
C VAL A 117 -16.70 -7.82 7.01
N ALA A 118 -17.02 -6.56 7.33
CA ALA A 118 -17.72 -6.24 8.57
C ALA A 118 -19.09 -6.92 8.66
N ARG A 119 -19.81 -7.02 7.54
CA ARG A 119 -21.10 -7.72 7.44
C ARG A 119 -20.93 -9.23 7.65
N ILE A 120 -19.92 -9.84 7.04
CA ILE A 120 -19.59 -11.26 7.21
C ILE A 120 -19.31 -11.56 8.69
N VAL A 121 -18.43 -10.79 9.34
CA VAL A 121 -18.11 -10.97 10.76
C VAL A 121 -19.37 -10.91 11.63
N LYS A 122 -20.29 -9.99 11.34
CA LYS A 122 -21.57 -9.85 12.04
C LYS A 122 -22.44 -11.11 11.99
N TYR A 123 -22.38 -11.92 10.92
CA TYR A 123 -23.12 -13.19 10.84
C TYR A 123 -22.67 -14.22 11.89
N PHE A 124 -21.43 -14.14 12.34
CA PHE A 124 -20.85 -15.07 13.32
C PHE A 124 -20.82 -14.51 14.75
N GLU A 125 -21.31 -13.29 15.00
CA GLU A 125 -21.24 -12.63 16.32
C GLU A 125 -21.88 -13.44 17.45
N LYS A 126 -22.98 -14.13 17.15
CA LYS A 126 -23.76 -14.91 18.14
C LYS A 126 -23.23 -16.34 18.35
N LEU A 127 -22.24 -16.77 17.58
CA LEU A 127 -21.65 -18.10 17.74
C LEU A 127 -20.62 -18.12 18.88
N PRO A 128 -20.37 -19.30 19.49
CA PRO A 128 -19.21 -19.48 20.35
C PRO A 128 -17.91 -19.05 19.65
N THR A 129 -16.97 -18.50 20.41
CA THR A 129 -15.70 -17.95 19.91
C THR A 129 -14.95 -18.92 19.00
N GLU A 130 -14.84 -20.19 19.41
CA GLU A 130 -14.14 -21.24 18.65
C GLU A 130 -14.78 -21.49 17.28
N ALA A 131 -16.12 -21.57 17.21
CA ALA A 131 -16.84 -21.77 15.96
C ALA A 131 -16.70 -20.54 15.04
N ARG A 132 -16.78 -19.33 15.60
CA ARG A 132 -16.56 -18.08 14.84
C ARG A 132 -15.15 -18.04 14.23
N GLU A 133 -14.13 -18.31 15.03
CA GLU A 133 -12.74 -18.35 14.55
C GLU A 133 -12.55 -19.40 13.47
N PHE A 134 -13.00 -20.64 13.71
CA PHE A 134 -12.90 -21.75 12.76
C PHE A 134 -13.48 -21.40 11.38
N TYR A 135 -14.68 -20.81 11.33
CA TYR A 135 -15.30 -20.46 10.05
C TYR A 135 -14.73 -19.20 9.40
N LEU A 136 -14.39 -18.16 10.17
CA LEU A 136 -13.80 -16.94 9.61
C LEU A 136 -12.41 -17.21 9.00
N LEU A 137 -11.59 -18.05 9.63
CA LEU A 137 -10.28 -18.43 9.07
C LEU A 137 -10.41 -19.21 7.75
N ARG A 138 -11.45 -20.04 7.60
CA ARG A 138 -11.73 -20.74 6.33
C ARG A 138 -12.12 -19.76 5.21
N LEU A 139 -12.97 -18.78 5.52
CA LEU A 139 -13.31 -17.71 4.56
C LEU A 139 -12.09 -16.88 4.17
N ALA A 140 -11.20 -16.58 5.13
CA ALA A 140 -9.96 -15.88 4.85
C ALA A 140 -9.04 -16.66 3.90
N ASP A 141 -8.92 -17.98 4.09
CA ASP A 141 -8.16 -18.87 3.20
C ASP A 141 -8.78 -18.96 1.78
N GLU A 142 -10.11 -19.02 1.65
CA GLU A 142 -10.79 -18.96 0.36
C GLU A 142 -10.49 -17.65 -0.40
N LEU A 143 -10.52 -16.52 0.31
CA LEU A 143 -10.16 -15.22 -0.26
C LEU A 143 -8.68 -15.19 -0.67
N ARG A 144 -7.79 -15.72 0.16
CA ARG A 144 -6.35 -15.77 -0.13
C ARG A 144 -6.05 -16.58 -1.39
N ARG A 145 -6.73 -17.73 -1.58
CA ARG A 145 -6.58 -18.55 -2.79
C ARG A 145 -7.05 -17.82 -4.03
N ARG A 146 -8.18 -17.11 -3.96
CA ARG A 146 -8.70 -16.31 -5.09
C ARG A 146 -7.83 -15.10 -5.43
N ALA A 147 -7.11 -14.54 -4.47
CA ALA A 147 -6.18 -13.44 -4.71
C ALA A 147 -4.87 -13.87 -5.40
N ARG A 148 -4.53 -15.16 -5.35
CA ARG A 148 -3.29 -15.73 -5.89
C ARG A 148 -3.49 -16.57 -7.16
N GLY A 149 -4.73 -16.86 -7.53
CA GLY A 149 -5.10 -17.56 -8.76
C GLY A 149 -5.47 -16.57 -9.85
#